data_AF-A0A3A1R963-F1
#
_entry.id   AF-A0A3A1R963-F1
#
_cell.length_a   1.000
_cell.length_b   1.000
_cell.length_c   1.000
_cell.angle_alpha   90.00
_cell.angle_beta   90.00
_cell.angle_gamma   90.00
#
_symmetry.space_group_name_H-M   'P 1'
#
loop_
_entity.id
_entity.type
_entity.pdbx_description
1 polymer ?
#
loop_
_entity_poly.entity_id
_entity_poly.type
_entity_poly.pdbx_seq_one_letter_code
_entity_poly.pdbx_strand_id
1 'polypeptide(L)'
;MKNEQFEKRNKAENIMMGDQSTSRFDQYYEDHITSIVRRAEKEGQFEGVKGKTIQFDSDMAYNPEKALNKVLKDNGVLPRWMELKKEIESLRKDLEIFNDEANIKKTIDLINKKVMDHNLSCPRTSHLGGINLQSYLNKRGIK
;
A
#
# COMPACT_ATOMS: atom_id res chain seq x y z
N MET A 1 25.15 -4.01 -51.02
CA MET A 1 24.66 -2.61 -51.04
C MET A 1 23.20 -2.43 -50.58
N LYS A 2 22.26 -3.37 -50.77
CA LYS A 2 20.84 -3.20 -50.35
C LYS A 2 20.58 -3.36 -48.83
N ASN A 3 21.35 -4.20 -48.13
CA ASN A 3 21.12 -4.45 -46.68
C ASN A 3 21.56 -3.29 -45.78
N GLU A 4 22.61 -2.57 -46.15
CA GLU A 4 23.11 -1.43 -45.36
C GLU A 4 22.15 -0.23 -45.38
N GLN A 5 21.45 -0.02 -46.50
CA GLN A 5 20.42 1.01 -46.60
C GLN A 5 19.15 0.63 -45.85
N PHE A 6 18.86 -0.67 -45.74
CA PHE A 6 17.72 -1.21 -45.00
C PHE A 6 17.96 -1.08 -43.49
N GLU A 7 19.16 -1.44 -43.01
CA GLU A 7 19.63 -1.22 -41.64
C GLU A 7 19.60 0.26 -41.25
N LYS A 8 20.11 1.16 -42.11
CA LYS A 8 20.10 2.61 -41.87
C LYS A 8 18.68 3.18 -41.84
N ARG A 9 17.76 2.68 -42.67
CA ARG A 9 16.34 3.05 -42.63
C ARG A 9 15.64 2.55 -41.37
N ASN A 10 15.82 1.29 -40.98
CA ASN A 10 15.22 0.73 -39.76
C ASN A 10 15.76 1.43 -38.50
N LYS A 11 17.04 1.81 -38.50
CA LYS A 11 17.64 2.60 -37.42
C LYS A 11 17.07 4.02 -37.38
N ALA A 12 16.85 4.65 -38.54
CA ALA A 12 16.22 5.96 -38.63
C ALA A 12 14.72 5.92 -38.24
N GLU A 13 13.98 4.89 -38.64
CA GLU A 13 12.57 4.68 -38.26
C GLU A 13 12.42 4.39 -36.77
N ASN A 14 13.31 3.59 -36.16
CA ASN A 14 13.31 3.37 -34.72
C ASN A 14 13.68 4.63 -33.91
N ILE A 15 14.51 5.52 -34.47
CA ILE A 15 14.79 6.84 -33.88
C ILE A 15 13.58 7.77 -34.03
N MET A 16 12.86 7.70 -35.16
CA MET A 16 11.66 8.53 -35.41
C MET A 16 10.40 8.05 -34.66
N MET A 17 10.26 6.75 -34.40
CA MET A 17 9.15 6.19 -33.61
C MET A 17 9.34 6.35 -32.09
N GLY A 18 10.55 6.71 -31.63
CA GLY A 18 10.81 7.03 -30.23
C GLY A 18 10.24 8.37 -29.76
N ASP A 19 9.72 9.20 -30.67
CA ASP A 19 9.33 10.60 -30.40
C ASP A 19 7.83 10.89 -30.64
N GLN A 20 7.00 9.85 -30.84
CA GLN A 20 5.55 10.02 -31.07
C GLN A 20 4.69 9.26 -30.05
N SER A 21 4.80 9.60 -28.76
CA SER A 21 3.66 9.41 -27.83
C SER A 21 3.68 10.27 -26.57
N THR A 22 4.56 11.25 -26.42
CA THR A 22 4.41 12.26 -25.35
C THR A 22 3.61 13.45 -25.84
N SER A 23 2.30 13.37 -25.61
CA SER A 23 1.37 14.50 -25.69
C SER A 23 1.97 15.74 -25.03
N ARG A 24 2.16 16.82 -25.80
CA ARG A 24 2.14 18.29 -25.55
C ARG A 24 2.18 18.89 -24.11
N PHE A 25 2.54 18.14 -23.08
CA PHE A 25 2.56 18.49 -21.66
C PHE A 25 3.92 18.15 -21.01
N ASP A 26 4.95 17.75 -21.77
CA ASP A 26 6.32 17.54 -21.31
C ASP A 26 7.07 18.87 -21.06
N GLN A 27 6.52 19.72 -20.20
CA GLN A 27 7.32 20.74 -19.53
C GLN A 27 8.18 20.05 -18.47
N TYR A 28 9.34 19.56 -18.91
CA TYR A 28 10.53 19.18 -18.18
C TYR A 28 10.51 19.45 -16.67
N TYR A 29 9.94 18.52 -15.91
CA TYR A 29 10.38 18.25 -14.54
C TYR A 29 11.21 16.97 -14.61
N GLU A 30 12.49 17.12 -14.94
CA GLU A 30 13.43 16.02 -14.81
C GLU A 30 13.72 15.87 -13.32
N ASP A 31 13.06 14.89 -12.66
CA ASP A 31 13.30 14.58 -11.26
C ASP A 31 14.82 14.40 -11.04
N HIS A 32 15.38 15.12 -10.06
CA HIS A 32 16.80 15.08 -9.74
C HIS A 32 17.28 13.64 -9.53
N ILE A 33 16.43 12.78 -8.96
CA ILE A 33 16.72 11.35 -8.80
C ILE A 33 16.94 10.66 -10.16
N THR A 34 16.04 10.88 -11.11
CA THR A 34 16.13 10.31 -12.47
C THR A 34 17.41 10.77 -13.18
N SER A 35 17.80 12.04 -13.01
CA SER A 35 19.05 12.57 -13.61
C SER A 35 20.33 11.97 -13.00
N ILE A 36 20.28 11.60 -11.72
CA ILE A 36 21.39 10.95 -11.01
C ILE A 36 21.52 9.51 -11.49
N VAL A 37 20.39 8.78 -11.60
CA VAL A 37 20.36 7.40 -12.07
C VAL A 37 20.93 7.29 -13.50
N ARG A 38 20.48 8.16 -14.43
CA ARG A 38 20.98 8.18 -15.82
C ARG A 38 22.48 8.43 -15.93
N ARG A 39 23.04 9.29 -15.07
CA ARG A 39 24.49 9.54 -15.03
C ARG A 39 25.26 8.32 -14.55
N ALA A 40 24.79 7.68 -13.47
CA ALA A 40 25.41 6.48 -12.93
C ALA A 40 25.37 5.29 -13.92
N GLU A 41 24.30 5.16 -14.71
CA GLU A 41 24.20 4.19 -15.82
C GLU A 41 25.25 4.45 -16.89
N LYS A 42 25.40 5.72 -17.31
CA LYS A 42 26.38 6.12 -18.33
C LYS A 42 27.82 5.92 -17.87
N GLU A 43 28.09 6.08 -16.58
CA GLU A 43 29.39 5.85 -15.96
C GLU A 43 29.69 4.37 -15.69
N GLY A 44 28.76 3.46 -16.03
CA GLY A 44 28.96 2.03 -15.82
C GLY A 44 29.00 1.64 -14.33
N GLN A 45 28.52 2.49 -13.42
CA GLN A 45 28.53 2.25 -11.97
C GLN A 45 27.68 1.02 -11.57
N PHE A 46 26.80 0.57 -12.46
CA PHE A 46 25.98 -0.63 -12.28
C PHE A 46 26.61 -1.90 -12.90
N GLU A 47 27.73 -1.79 -13.63
CA GLU A 47 28.44 -2.96 -14.16
C GLU A 47 29.15 -3.72 -13.02
N GLY A 48 28.64 -4.91 -12.69
CA GLY A 48 29.19 -5.77 -11.63
C GLY A 48 28.26 -5.93 -10.42
N VAL A 49 27.21 -5.11 -10.33
CA VAL A 49 26.16 -5.30 -9.31
C VAL A 49 25.23 -6.39 -9.80
N LYS A 50 25.54 -7.66 -9.47
CA LYS A 50 24.58 -8.77 -9.59
C LYS A 50 23.52 -8.62 -8.50
N GLY A 51 22.69 -7.59 -8.64
CA GLY A 51 21.53 -7.42 -7.78
C GLY A 51 20.69 -8.68 -7.82
N LYS A 52 20.26 -9.16 -6.65
CA LYS A 52 19.26 -10.22 -6.58
C LYS A 52 18.03 -9.71 -7.32
N THR A 53 17.65 -10.34 -8.43
CA THR A 53 16.47 -9.94 -9.19
C THR A 53 15.29 -9.97 -8.23
N ILE A 54 14.82 -8.79 -7.85
CA ILE A 54 13.55 -8.66 -7.15
C ILE A 54 12.53 -9.00 -8.22
N GLN A 55 11.88 -10.16 -8.07
CA GLN A 55 10.73 -10.49 -8.91
C GLN A 55 9.62 -9.52 -8.51
N PHE A 56 9.56 -8.39 -9.22
CA PHE A 56 8.42 -7.52 -9.19
C PHE A 56 7.28 -8.29 -9.85
N ASP A 57 6.31 -8.67 -9.05
CA ASP A 57 5.06 -9.20 -9.58
C ASP A 57 4.48 -8.09 -10.46
N SER A 58 4.19 -8.39 -11.73
CA SER A 58 3.68 -7.38 -12.68
C SER A 58 2.40 -6.71 -12.18
N ASP A 59 1.67 -7.41 -11.32
CA ASP A 59 0.45 -6.95 -10.65
C ASP A 59 0.71 -6.03 -9.41
N MET A 60 1.96 -5.92 -8.95
CA MET A 60 2.37 -5.04 -7.83
C MET A 60 2.76 -3.63 -8.27
N ALA A 61 3.25 -3.46 -9.50
CA ALA A 61 3.66 -2.15 -10.01
C ALA A 61 2.48 -1.16 -10.05
N TYR A 62 1.26 -1.66 -10.23
CA TYR A 62 0.06 -0.83 -10.37
C TYR A 62 -0.61 -0.49 -9.03
N ASN A 63 -0.28 -1.17 -7.92
CA ASN A 63 -0.93 -0.94 -6.62
C ASN A 63 0.10 -0.75 -5.48
N PRO A 64 0.37 0.50 -5.08
CA PRO A 64 1.34 0.80 -4.03
C PRO A 64 0.97 0.20 -2.66
N GLU A 65 -0.33 0.04 -2.34
CA GLU A 65 -0.74 -0.63 -1.09
C GLU A 65 -0.38 -2.12 -1.10
N LYS A 66 -0.55 -2.82 -2.23
CA LYS A 66 -0.17 -4.24 -2.33
C LYS A 66 1.34 -4.40 -2.12
N ALA A 67 2.15 -3.53 -2.75
CA ALA A 67 3.60 -3.54 -2.58
C ALA A 67 4.00 -3.30 -1.12
N LEU A 68 3.43 -2.28 -0.48
CA LEU A 68 3.66 -1.98 0.93
C LEU A 68 3.31 -3.16 1.84
N ASN A 69 2.12 -3.74 1.68
CA ASN A 69 1.66 -4.87 2.50
C ASN A 69 2.53 -6.12 2.32
N LYS A 70 3.05 -6.39 1.12
CA LYS A 70 4.00 -7.48 0.88
C LYS A 70 5.33 -7.23 1.59
N VAL A 71 5.90 -6.02 1.46
CA VAL A 71 7.14 -5.66 2.16
C VAL A 71 6.98 -5.82 3.68
N LEU A 72 5.88 -5.35 4.24
CA LEU A 72 5.58 -5.51 5.67
C LEU A 72 5.50 -6.99 6.06
N LYS A 73 4.77 -7.80 5.28
CA LYS A 73 4.65 -9.26 5.49
C LYS A 73 6.00 -9.97 5.41
N ASP A 74 6.83 -9.65 4.42
CA ASP A 74 8.13 -10.27 4.19
C ASP A 74 9.12 -9.94 5.32
N ASN A 75 8.95 -8.80 6.00
CA ASN A 75 9.72 -8.40 7.18
C ASN A 75 9.09 -8.84 8.52
N GLY A 76 7.98 -9.60 8.48
CA GLY A 76 7.26 -10.01 9.69
C GLY A 76 6.61 -8.85 10.47
N VAL A 77 6.48 -7.67 9.84
CA VAL A 77 5.88 -6.48 10.45
C VAL A 77 4.38 -6.51 10.18
N LEU A 78 3.59 -6.51 11.26
CA LEU A 78 2.14 -6.43 11.14
C LEU A 78 1.74 -4.96 10.91
N PRO A 79 0.91 -4.63 9.90
CA PRO A 79 0.37 -3.29 9.76
C PRO A 79 -0.39 -2.88 11.03
N ARG A 80 -0.28 -1.60 11.40
CA ARG A 80 -0.90 -1.06 12.63
C ARG A 80 -2.39 -1.37 12.76
N TRP A 81 -3.15 -1.26 11.66
CA TRP A 81 -4.59 -1.56 11.66
C TRP A 81 -4.87 -3.04 11.99
N MET A 82 -4.00 -3.96 11.60
CA MET A 82 -4.13 -5.38 11.95
C MET A 82 -3.84 -5.64 13.44
N GLU A 83 -2.94 -4.88 14.05
CA GLU A 83 -2.72 -4.90 15.51
C GLU A 83 -3.98 -4.42 16.24
N LEU A 84 -4.50 -3.26 15.83
CA LEU A 84 -5.72 -2.68 16.39
C LEU A 84 -6.91 -3.64 16.25
N LYS A 85 -7.01 -4.36 15.13
CA LYS A 85 -8.06 -5.38 14.94
C LYS A 85 -7.97 -6.51 15.97
N LYS A 86 -6.76 -7.00 16.28
CA LYS A 86 -6.55 -8.02 17.33
C LYS A 86 -6.92 -7.48 18.71
N GLU A 87 -6.52 -6.25 19.01
CA GLU A 87 -6.86 -5.60 20.29
C GLU A 87 -8.37 -5.41 20.46
N ILE A 88 -9.07 -4.96 19.40
CA ILE A 88 -10.52 -4.83 19.39
C ILE A 88 -11.18 -6.20 19.64
N GLU A 89 -10.67 -7.27 19.03
CA GLU A 89 -11.20 -8.62 19.24
C GLU A 89 -10.99 -9.11 20.67
N SER A 90 -9.86 -8.79 21.29
CA SER A 90 -9.63 -9.06 22.72
C SER A 90 -10.63 -8.32 23.60
N LEU A 91 -10.82 -7.01 23.36
CA LEU A 91 -11.76 -6.21 24.14
C LEU A 91 -13.22 -6.65 23.95
N ARG A 92 -13.57 -7.16 22.77
CA ARG A 92 -14.90 -7.74 22.53
C ARG A 92 -15.13 -8.98 23.38
N LYS A 93 -14.11 -9.81 23.58
CA LYS A 93 -14.18 -10.95 24.51
C LYS A 93 -14.29 -10.50 25.96
N ASP A 94 -13.52 -9.48 26.36
CA ASP A 94 -13.61 -8.92 27.71
C ASP A 94 -15.02 -8.37 28.00
N LEU A 95 -15.66 -7.76 26.99
CA LEU A 95 -17.02 -7.26 27.07
C LEU A 95 -18.04 -8.36 27.43
N GLU A 96 -17.83 -9.58 26.97
CA GLU A 96 -18.68 -10.75 27.28
C GLU A 96 -18.54 -11.24 28.72
N ILE A 97 -17.51 -10.81 29.44
CA ILE A 97 -17.26 -11.21 30.84
C ILE A 97 -17.91 -10.22 31.82
N PHE A 98 -17.98 -8.93 31.47
CA PHE A 98 -18.52 -7.91 32.37
C PHE A 98 -20.04 -7.98 32.50
N ASN A 99 -20.54 -7.89 33.72
CA ASN A 99 -21.98 -7.82 34.03
C ASN A 99 -22.44 -6.42 34.48
N ASP A 100 -21.50 -5.55 34.91
CA ASP A 100 -21.82 -4.21 35.37
C ASP A 100 -21.92 -3.22 34.21
N GLU A 101 -22.99 -2.41 34.20
CA GLU A 101 -23.23 -1.41 33.15
C GLU A 101 -22.07 -0.41 33.02
N ALA A 102 -21.50 0.04 34.14
CA ALA A 102 -20.40 1.01 34.13
C ALA A 102 -19.14 0.46 33.45
N ASN A 103 -18.84 -0.83 33.65
CA ASN A 103 -17.69 -1.49 33.03
C ASN A 103 -17.95 -1.77 31.54
N ILE A 104 -19.17 -2.21 31.20
CA ILE A 104 -19.62 -2.39 29.82
C ILE A 104 -19.47 -1.09 29.03
N LYS A 105 -19.95 0.04 29.59
CA LYS A 105 -19.85 1.36 28.96
C LYS A 105 -18.40 1.76 28.68
N LYS A 106 -17.53 1.66 29.69
CA LYS A 106 -16.09 2.00 29.53
C LYS A 106 -15.43 1.16 28.44
N THR A 107 -15.71 -0.14 28.40
CA THR A 107 -15.13 -1.06 27.41
C THR A 107 -15.67 -0.76 26.01
N ILE A 108 -16.96 -0.45 25.86
CA ILE A 108 -17.56 -0.03 24.58
C ILE A 108 -16.93 1.28 24.07
N ASP A 109 -16.75 2.27 24.94
CA ASP A 109 -16.11 3.53 24.56
C ASP A 109 -14.66 3.30 24.08
N LEU A 110 -13.93 2.43 24.77
CA LEU A 110 -12.57 2.02 24.38
C LEU A 110 -12.56 1.30 23.03
N ILE A 111 -13.49 0.36 22.81
CA ILE A 111 -13.65 -0.35 21.53
C ILE A 111 -13.93 0.65 20.42
N ASN A 112 -14.88 1.56 20.60
CA ASN A 112 -15.28 2.53 19.59
C ASN A 112 -14.12 3.48 19.24
N LYS A 113 -13.33 3.90 20.22
CA LYS A 113 -12.10 4.68 19.99
C LYS A 113 -11.11 3.91 19.12
N LYS A 114 -10.83 2.64 19.45
CA LYS A 114 -9.92 1.80 18.65
C LYS A 114 -10.48 1.49 17.26
N VAL A 115 -11.80 1.32 17.11
CA VAL A 115 -12.47 1.15 15.82
C VAL A 115 -12.28 2.40 14.95
N MET A 116 -12.36 3.60 15.53
CA MET A 116 -12.07 4.84 14.81
C MET A 116 -10.61 4.88 14.33
N ASP A 117 -9.65 4.62 15.22
CA ASP A 117 -8.22 4.58 14.87
C ASP A 117 -7.92 3.52 13.80
N HIS A 118 -8.57 2.36 13.88
CA HIS A 118 -8.51 1.30 12.89
C HIS A 118 -9.02 1.79 11.53
N ASN A 119 -10.20 2.42 11.49
CA ASN A 119 -10.83 2.86 10.24
C ASN A 119 -10.08 4.02 9.57
N LEU A 120 -9.36 4.84 10.35
CA LEU A 120 -8.49 5.88 9.81
C LEU A 120 -7.22 5.31 9.15
N SER A 121 -6.79 4.11 9.54
CA SER A 121 -5.54 3.49 9.09
C SER A 121 -5.72 2.36 8.07
N CYS A 122 -6.96 1.91 7.83
CA CYS A 122 -7.26 0.85 6.87
C CYS A 122 -8.12 1.35 5.70
N PRO A 123 -8.03 0.67 4.54
CA PRO A 123 -8.88 0.97 3.40
C PRO A 123 -10.36 0.75 3.72
N ARG A 124 -11.23 1.47 3.01
CA ARG A 124 -12.70 1.48 3.24
C ARG A 124 -13.34 0.09 3.27
N THR A 125 -12.79 -0.84 2.50
CA THR A 125 -13.27 -2.24 2.43
C THR A 125 -13.06 -3.03 3.72
N SER A 126 -12.13 -2.59 4.57
CA SER A 126 -11.76 -3.26 5.81
C SER A 126 -12.32 -2.57 7.06
N HIS A 127 -13.14 -1.52 6.90
CA HIS A 127 -13.70 -0.75 8.01
C HIS A 127 -14.55 -1.62 8.94
N LEU A 128 -14.45 -1.35 10.24
CA LEU A 128 -15.21 -2.02 11.30
C LEU A 128 -16.36 -1.14 11.79
N GLY A 129 -17.47 -1.79 12.17
CA GLY A 129 -18.60 -1.13 12.81
C GLY A 129 -18.37 -0.96 14.32
N GLY A 130 -18.73 0.23 14.83
CA GLY A 130 -18.78 0.50 16.26
C GLY A 130 -19.97 -0.18 16.95
N ILE A 131 -19.99 -0.12 18.28
CA ILE A 131 -21.03 -0.70 19.12
C ILE A 131 -21.82 0.43 19.78
N ASN A 132 -23.15 0.35 19.72
CA ASN A 132 -24.03 1.25 20.45
C ASN A 132 -24.38 0.64 21.82
N LEU A 133 -24.17 1.40 22.90
CA LEU A 133 -24.39 0.94 24.28
C LEU A 133 -25.83 0.47 24.53
N GLN A 134 -26.82 1.28 24.17
CA GLN A 134 -28.24 0.97 24.42
C GLN A 134 -28.67 -0.29 23.67
N SER A 135 -28.25 -0.41 22.41
CA SER A 135 -28.50 -1.62 21.62
C SER A 135 -27.84 -2.85 22.23
N TYR A 136 -26.62 -2.72 22.77
CA TYR A 136 -25.90 -3.80 23.42
C TYR A 136 -26.55 -4.25 24.74
N LEU A 137 -26.93 -3.31 25.61
CA LEU A 137 -27.61 -3.59 26.89
C LEU A 137 -28.96 -4.27 26.66
N ASN A 138 -29.77 -3.75 25.73
CA ASN A 138 -31.06 -4.33 25.35
C ASN A 138 -30.92 -5.77 24.85
N LYS A 139 -29.90 -6.05 24.03
CA LYS A 139 -29.63 -7.41 23.53
C LYS A 139 -29.25 -8.38 24.65
N ARG A 140 -28.60 -7.88 25.70
CA ARG A 140 -28.13 -8.67 26.83
C ARG A 140 -29.15 -8.81 27.97
N GLY A 141 -30.27 -8.10 27.88
CA GLY A 141 -31.33 -8.11 28.90
C GLY A 141 -30.95 -7.42 30.21
N ILE A 142 -29.89 -6.59 30.18
CA ILE A 142 -29.45 -5.79 31.32
C ILE A 142 -30.18 -4.45 31.20
N LYS A 143 -31.15 -4.22 32.08
CA LYS A 143 -31.93 -2.97 32.17
C LYS A 143 -31.31 -2.02 33.17
#